data_AF-A0A6J5B756-F1
#
_entry.id   AF-A0A6J5B756-F1
#
_cell.length_a   1.000
_cell.length_b   1.000
_cell.length_c   1.000
_cell.angle_alpha   90.00
_cell.angle_beta   90.00
_cell.angle_gamma   90.00
#
_symmetry.space_group_name_H-M   'P 1'
#
loop_
_entity.id
_entity.type
_entity.pdbx_description
1 polymer ?
#
loop_
_entity_poly.entity_id
_entity_poly.type
_entity_poly.pdbx_seq_one_letter_code
_entity_poly.pdbx_strand_id
1 'polypeptide(L)' 'MHKQDIKTIVDAASETADSIVGARQWTTAEDASAMHDVIFWDVISKQLPNMSIADLLSILN' A
#
# COMPACT_ATOMS: atom_id res chain seq x y z
N MET A 1 -15.10 2.38 10.59
CA MET A 1 -14.32 3.21 9.64
C MET A 1 -15.19 3.55 8.46
N HIS A 2 -15.20 4.80 8.02
CA HIS A 2 -15.91 5.18 6.81
C HIS A 2 -15.06 4.83 5.59
N LYS A 3 -15.72 4.68 4.43
CA LYS A 3 -15.07 4.43 3.15
C LYS A 3 -13.94 5.43 2.85
N GLN A 4 -14.10 6.67 3.31
CA GLN A 4 -13.10 7.74 3.17
C GLN A 4 -11.85 7.52 4.04
N ASP A 5 -11.99 7.09 5.30
CA ASP A 5 -10.83 6.79 6.16
C ASP A 5 -9.95 5.69 5.53
N ILE A 6 -10.59 4.67 4.97
CA ILE A 6 -9.92 3.54 4.31
C ILE A 6 -9.18 4.02 3.07
N LYS A 7 -9.81 4.89 2.25
CA LYS A 7 -9.13 5.50 1.10
C LYS A 7 -7.95 6.36 1.52
N THR A 8 -8.06 7.15 2.59
CA THR A 8 -6.94 7.97 3.08
C THR A 8 -5.77 7.12 3.55
N ILE A 9 -6.02 5.99 4.22
CA ILE A 9 -4.96 5.06 4.64
C ILE A 9 -4.32 4.36 3.43
N VAL A 10 -5.12 3.98 2.43
CA VAL A 10 -4.62 3.38 1.20
C VAL A 10 -3.76 4.36 0.41
N ASP A 11 -4.19 5.61 0.31
CA ASP A 11 -3.44 6.68 -0.36
C ASP A 11 -2.11 6.94 0.36
N ALA A 12 -2.14 7.07 1.70
CA ALA A 12 -0.93 7.24 2.51
C ALA A 12 0.02 6.03 2.43
N ALA A 13 -0.52 4.80 2.36
CA ALA A 13 0.29 3.60 2.17
C ALA A 13 0.96 3.57 0.80
N SER A 14 0.25 3.99 -0.25
CA SER A 14 0.80 4.11 -1.60
C SER A 14 1.88 5.20 -1.69
N GLU A 15 1.64 6.37 -1.10
CA GLU A 15 2.63 7.45 -1.05
C GLU A 15 3.88 7.03 -0.26
N THR A 16 3.71 6.29 0.83
CA THR A 16 4.83 5.74 1.61
C THR A 16 5.65 4.74 0.79
N ALA A 17 4.96 3.83 0.08
CA ALA A 17 5.62 2.86 -0.78
C ALA A 17 6.37 3.53 -1.93
N ASP A 18 5.76 4.50 -2.60
CA ASP A 18 6.37 5.29 -3.67
C ASP A 18 7.58 6.09 -3.15
N SER A 19 7.50 6.69 -1.97
CA SER A 19 8.62 7.41 -1.36
C SER A 19 9.81 6.48 -1.04
N ILE A 20 9.55 5.29 -0.48
CA ILE A 20 10.61 4.33 -0.13
C ILE A 20 11.23 3.72 -1.40
N VAL A 21 10.41 3.39 -2.39
CA VAL A 21 10.87 2.87 -3.68
C VAL A 21 11.61 3.96 -4.43
N GLY A 22 11.09 5.18 -4.51
CA GLY A 22 11.75 6.32 -5.15
C GLY A 22 13.06 6.74 -4.48
N ALA A 23 13.19 6.55 -3.17
CA ALA A 23 14.43 6.83 -2.44
C ALA A 23 15.55 5.80 -2.71
N ARG A 24 15.22 4.63 -3.27
CA ARG A 24 16.18 3.55 -3.55
C ARG A 24 16.40 3.40 -5.05
N GLN A 25 17.65 3.22 -5.46
CA GLN A 25 17.95 2.86 -6.84
C GLN A 25 17.67 1.37 -7.04
N TRP A 26 16.64 1.07 -7.83
CA TRP A 26 16.25 -0.30 -8.19
C TRP A 26 16.95 -0.74 -9.46
N THR A 27 17.27 -2.03 -9.54
CA THR A 27 17.94 -2.63 -10.70
C THR A 27 17.02 -2.63 -11.92
N THR A 28 15.73 -2.86 -11.71
CA THR A 28 14.71 -2.87 -12.74
C THR A 28 13.42 -2.22 -12.23
N ALA A 29 12.59 -1.75 -13.17
CA ALA A 29 11.24 -1.28 -12.84
C ALA A 29 10.36 -2.39 -12.25
N GLU A 30 10.61 -3.65 -12.61
CA GLU A 30 9.93 -4.80 -12.04
C GLU A 30 10.27 -5.01 -10.56
N ASP A 31 11.55 -4.85 -10.18
CA ASP A 31 12.01 -4.95 -8.80
C ASP A 31 11.45 -3.80 -7.94
N ALA A 32 11.42 -2.59 -8.51
CA ALA A 32 10.78 -1.42 -7.91
C ALA A 32 9.28 -1.65 -7.66
N SER A 33 8.57 -2.20 -8.65
CA SER A 33 7.14 -2.50 -8.57
C SER A 33 6.86 -3.61 -7.55
N ALA A 34 7.67 -4.67 -7.54
CA ALA A 34 7.55 -5.76 -6.58
C ALA A 34 7.77 -5.25 -5.15
N MET A 35 8.77 -4.39 -4.94
CA MET A 35 9.00 -3.82 -3.61
C MET A 35 7.91 -2.83 -3.22
N HIS A 36 7.39 -2.04 -4.17
CA HIS A 36 6.26 -1.15 -3.93
C HIS A 36 5.08 -1.93 -3.37
N ASP A 37 4.71 -3.05 -4.01
CA ASP A 37 3.60 -3.90 -3.56
C ASP A 37 3.86 -4.45 -2.14
N VAL A 38 5.07 -4.95 -1.86
CA VAL A 38 5.44 -5.47 -0.54
C VAL A 38 5.33 -4.41 0.55
N ILE A 39 5.85 -3.20 0.31
CA ILE A 39 5.81 -2.10 1.27
C ILE A 39 4.37 -1.62 1.45
N PHE A 40 3.62 -1.48 0.36
CA PHE A 40 2.23 -1.11 0.39
C PHE A 40 1.41 -2.07 1.26
N TRP A 41 1.51 -3.39 1.02
CA TRP A 41 0.79 -4.38 1.81
C TRP A 41 1.27 -4.45 3.27
N ASP A 42 2.56 -4.27 3.54
CA ASP A 42 3.08 -4.20 4.91
C ASP A 42 2.47 -3.01 5.67
N VAL A 43 2.44 -1.81 5.08
CA VAL A 43 1.85 -0.61 5.68
C VAL A 43 0.34 -0.79 5.89
N ILE A 44 -0.36 -1.34 4.89
CA ILE A 44 -1.80 -1.66 4.99
C ILE A 44 -2.07 -2.64 6.13
N SER A 45 -1.28 -3.72 6.24
CA SER A 45 -1.45 -4.72 7.29
C SER A 45 -1.25 -4.16 8.70
N LYS A 46 -0.37 -3.15 8.85
CA LYS A 46 -0.09 -2.47 10.12
C LYS A 46 -1.19 -1.46 10.48
N GLN A 47 -1.71 -0.72 9.50
CA GLN A 47 -2.75 0.29 9.72
C GLN A 47 -4.15 -0.32 9.82
N LEU A 48 -4.38 -1.45 9.15
CA LEU A 48 -5.67 -2.14 9.08
C LEU A 48 -5.54 -3.62 9.49
N PRO A 49 -5.10 -3.93 10.72
CA PRO A 49 -4.83 -5.30 11.16
C PRO A 49 -6.08 -6.18 11.23
N ASN A 50 -7.27 -5.57 11.28
CA ASN A 50 -8.56 -6.25 11.35
C ASN A 50 -9.25 -6.36 9.98
N MET A 51 -8.64 -5.86 8.90
CA MET A 51 -9.24 -5.85 7.57
C MET A 51 -8.45 -6.77 6.65
N SER A 52 -9.13 -7.79 6.13
CA SER A 52 -8.53 -8.66 5.12
C SER A 52 -8.35 -7.90 3.81
N ILE A 53 -7.34 -8.30 3.03
CA ILE A 53 -7.08 -7.78 1.69
C ILE A 53 -8.33 -7.83 0.80
N ALA A 54 -9.12 -8.91 0.90
CA ALA A 54 -10.37 -9.07 0.17
C ALA A 54 -11.43 -8.02 0.53
N ASP A 55 -11.48 -7.61 1.81
CA ASP A 55 -12.40 -6.59 2.30
C ASP A 55 -11.98 -5.21 1.75
N LEU A 56 -10.68 -4.91 1.81
CA LEU A 56 -10.07 -3.72 1.21
C LEU A 56 -10.33 -3.62 -0.30
N LEU A 57 -10.14 -4.71 -1.05
CA LEU A 57 -10.43 -4.77 -2.48
C LEU A 57 -11.92 -4.58 -2.76
N SER A 58 -12.80 -5.17 -1.95
CA SER A 58 -14.25 -4.98 -2.07
C SER A 58 -14.69 -3.54 -1.77
N ILE A 59 -13.92 -2.80 -0.97
CA ILE A 59 -14.18 -1.40 -0.64
C ILE A 59 -13.61 -0.46 -1.70
N LEU A 60 -12.48 -0.80 -2.31
CA LEU A 60 -11.82 0.02 -3.35
C LEU A 60 -12.42 -0.19 -4.75
N ASN A 61 -13.08 -1.32 -5.00
CA ASN A 61 -13.85 -1.62 -6.22
C ASN A 61 -15.26 -1.00 -6.19
#